data_AF-A0A2M9P8L8-F1
#
_entry.id   AF-A0A2M9P8L8-F1
#
_cell.length_a   1.000
_cell.length_b   1.000
_cell.length_c   1.000
_cell.angle_alpha   90.00
_cell.angle_beta   90.00
_cell.angle_gamma   90.00
#
_symmetry.space_group_name_H-M   'P 1'
#
loop_
_entity.id
_entity.type
_entity.pdbx_description
1 polymer ?
#
loop_
_entity_poly.entity_id
_entity_poly.type
_entity_poly.pdbx_seq_one_letter_code
_entity_poly.pdbx_strand_id
1 'polypeptide(L)' 'MRPSFTLGIEEEYLVIDRATRDLVPEPGEAFMAACRAALGDQVTAEFLQCQVEVGTRPHATVGEAVAELAR' A
#
# COMPACT_ATOMS: atom_id res chain seq x y z
N MET A 1 17.55 -13.73 -27.80
CA MET A 1 17.03 -12.45 -27.26
C MET A 1 16.97 -12.55 -25.74
N ARG A 2 17.20 -11.46 -25.01
CA ARG A 2 16.93 -11.41 -23.57
C ARG A 2 15.44 -11.09 -23.35
N PRO A 3 14.74 -11.74 -22.41
CA PRO A 3 13.36 -11.42 -22.10
C PRO A 3 13.22 -10.03 -21.49
N SER A 4 12.09 -9.37 -21.73
CA SER A 4 11.70 -8.15 -21.01
C SER A 4 11.07 -8.54 -19.68
N PHE A 5 11.53 -7.94 -18.59
CA PHE A 5 10.95 -8.10 -17.26
C PHE A 5 10.17 -6.85 -16.87
N THR A 6 9.19 -7.04 -15.99
CA THR A 6 8.48 -5.97 -15.30
C THR A 6 8.64 -6.16 -13.81
N LEU A 7 8.40 -5.11 -13.03
CA LEU A 7 8.42 -5.15 -11.57
C LEU A 7 7.29 -4.31 -10.98
N GLY A 8 6.80 -4.71 -9.81
CA GLY A 8 5.96 -3.88 -8.94
C GLY A 8 6.65 -3.69 -7.59
N ILE A 9 6.11 -2.77 -6.80
CA ILE A 9 6.50 -2.48 -5.42
C ILE A 9 5.24 -2.61 -4.55
N GLU A 10 5.38 -3.31 -3.43
CA GLU A 10 4.41 -3.40 -2.33
C GLU A 10 5.04 -2.75 -1.10
N GLU A 11 4.26 -1.92 -0.40
CA GLU A 11 4.64 -1.30 0.86
C GLU A 11 3.58 -1.58 1.94
N GLU A 12 4.02 -2.16 3.05
CA GLU A 12 3.19 -2.45 4.20
C GLU A 12 3.40 -1.43 5.31
N TYR A 13 2.29 -0.94 5.84
CA TYR A 13 2.27 0.08 6.87
C TYR A 13 1.59 -0.44 8.13
N LEU A 14 2.24 -0.29 9.27
CA LEU A 14 1.61 -0.46 10.58
C LEU A 14 0.78 0.78 10.91
N VAL A 15 -0.50 0.59 11.18
CA VAL A 15 -1.41 1.66 11.56
C VAL A 15 -1.27 1.94 13.06
N ILE A 16 -1.02 3.21 13.41
CA ILE A 16 -0.86 3.64 14.80
C ILE A 16 -1.92 4.68 15.20
N ASP A 17 -2.26 4.70 16.48
CA ASP A 17 -2.98 5.83 17.06
C ASP A 17 -2.05 7.05 17.09
N ARG A 18 -2.50 8.16 16.53
CA ARG A 18 -1.67 9.36 16.39
C ARG A 18 -1.31 10.01 17.73
N ALA A 19 -2.17 9.88 18.74
CA ALA A 19 -1.97 10.48 20.06
C ALA A 19 -1.05 9.61 20.93
N THR A 20 -1.28 8.29 20.98
CA THR A 20 -0.54 7.39 21.86
C THR A 20 0.69 6.77 21.18
N ARG A 21 0.68 6.68 19.85
CA ARG A 21 1.65 5.94 19.00
C ARG A 21 1.61 4.42 19.18
N ASP A 22 0.58 3.91 19.85
CA ASP A 22 0.34 2.48 19.92
C ASP A 22 -0.19 1.96 18.59
N LEU A 23 0.08 0.68 18.31
CA LEU A 23 -0.54 -0.01 17.18
C LEU A 23 -2.06 -0.03 17.35
N VAL A 24 -2.77 0.35 16.28
CA VAL A 24 -4.21 0.13 16.20
C VAL A 24 -4.41 -1.37 15.99
N PRO A 25 -5.14 -2.08 16.88
CA PRO A 25 -5.33 -3.53 16.73
C PRO A 25 -6.00 -3.90 15.39
N GLU A 26 -6.95 -3.08 14.95
CA GLU A 26 -7.66 -3.22 13.68
C GLU A 26 -8.12 -1.83 13.17
N PRO A 27 -7.64 -1.36 12.01
CA PRO A 27 -8.14 -0.15 11.37
C PRO A 27 -9.62 -0.29 11.06
N GLY A 28 -10.42 0.67 11.53
CA GLY A 28 -11.86 0.65 11.31
C GLY A 28 -12.24 0.77 9.82
N GLU A 29 -13.46 0.36 9.49
CA GLU A 29 -14.00 0.40 8.12
C GLU A 29 -13.88 1.79 7.47
N ALA A 30 -14.09 2.86 8.24
CA ALA A 30 -13.98 4.24 7.75
C ALA A 30 -12.56 4.59 7.26
N PHE A 31 -11.51 4.06 7.92
CA PHE A 31 -10.13 4.23 7.48
C PHE A 31 -9.91 3.52 6.14
N MET A 32 -10.28 2.24 6.06
CA MET A 32 -10.12 1.45 4.84
C MET A 32 -10.95 2.00 3.67
N ALA A 33 -12.14 2.54 3.93
CA ALA A 33 -12.96 3.21 2.92
C ALA A 33 -12.27 4.48 2.38
N ALA A 34 -11.65 5.28 3.25
CA ALA A 34 -10.88 6.45 2.84
C ALA A 34 -9.65 6.07 2.01
N CYS A 35 -8.92 5.02 2.41
CA CYS A 35 -7.81 4.47 1.63
C CYS A 35 -8.27 4.03 0.24
N ARG A 36 -9.35 3.24 0.14
CA ARG A 36 -9.90 2.80 -1.15
C ARG A 36 -10.39 3.96 -2.02
N ALA A 37 -10.95 5.01 -1.42
CA ALA A 37 -11.36 6.20 -2.16
C ALA A 37 -10.16 6.97 -2.76
N ALA A 38 -9.00 6.95 -2.08
CA ALA A 38 -7.78 7.60 -2.54
C ALA A 38 -6.98 6.76 -3.54
N LEU A 39 -6.86 5.45 -3.29
CA LEU A 39 -5.90 4.56 -3.96
C LEU A 39 -6.56 3.48 -4.85
N GLY A 40 -7.88 3.30 -4.72
CA GLY A 40 -8.63 2.29 -5.47
C GLY A 40 -8.17 0.87 -5.14
N ASP A 41 -7.88 0.09 -6.17
CA ASP A 41 -7.43 -1.31 -6.05
C ASP A 41 -5.96 -1.45 -5.62
N GLN A 42 -5.22 -0.34 -5.51
CA GLN A 42 -3.83 -0.33 -5.06
C GLN A 42 -3.70 -0.43 -3.54
N VAL A 43 -4.80 -0.55 -2.79
CA VAL A 43 -4.77 -0.71 -1.34
C VAL A 43 -5.61 -1.90 -0.90
N THR A 44 -5.01 -2.73 -0.05
CA THR A 44 -5.59 -3.99 0.43
C THR A 44 -5.55 -4.03 1.96
N ALA A 45 -6.49 -4.78 2.55
CA ALA A 45 -6.37 -5.17 3.95
C ALA A 45 -5.41 -6.36 4.02
N GLU A 46 -4.44 -6.31 4.94
CA GLU A 46 -3.39 -7.32 5.03
C GLU A 46 -3.71 -8.40 6.10
N PHE A 47 -2.95 -9.50 6.10
CA PHE A 47 -3.14 -10.63 7.02
C PHE A 47 -3.07 -10.23 8.50
N LEU A 48 -2.20 -9.29 8.87
CA LEU A 48 -2.21 -8.71 10.22
C LEU A 48 -3.24 -7.59 10.27
N GLN A 49 -4.16 -7.69 11.23
CA GLN A 49 -5.25 -6.72 11.37
C GLN A 49 -4.73 -5.28 11.52
N CYS A 50 -3.53 -5.04 12.07
CA CYS A 50 -2.97 -3.71 12.27
C CYS A 50 -2.23 -3.12 11.05
N GLN A 51 -2.34 -3.74 9.88
CA GLN A 51 -1.61 -3.33 8.68
C GLN A 51 -2.53 -2.89 7.54
N VAL A 52 -1.96 -2.06 6.68
CA VAL A 52 -2.48 -1.78 5.34
C VAL A 52 -1.33 -1.95 4.35
N GLU A 53 -1.62 -2.56 3.20
CA GLU A 53 -0.67 -2.72 2.11
C GLU A 53 -1.05 -1.80 0.95
N VAL A 54 -0.04 -1.21 0.32
CA VAL A 54 -0.18 -0.42 -0.91
C VAL A 54 0.69 -1.00 -2.00
N GLY A 55 0.14 -1.20 -3.20
CA GLY A 55 0.81 -1.84 -4.31
C GLY A 55 0.80 -0.99 -5.57
N THR A 56 1.92 -0.97 -6.29
CA THR A 56 2.03 -0.36 -7.63
C THR A 56 1.67 -1.36 -8.72
N ARG A 57 1.34 -0.86 -9.91
CA ARG A 57 1.21 -1.72 -11.09
C ARG A 57 2.58 -2.22 -11.55
N PRO A 58 2.64 -3.29 -12.36
CA PRO A 58 3.90 -3.66 -13.01
C PRO A 58 4.41 -2.57 -13.96
N HIS A 59 5.66 -2.16 -13.78
CA HIS A 59 6.36 -1.17 -14.61
C HIS A 59 7.60 -1.75 -15.28
N ALA A 60 8.09 -1.07 -16.32
CA ALA A 60 9.31 -1.45 -17.03
C ALA A 60 10.57 -1.03 -16.26
N THR A 61 10.47 0.00 -15.42
CA THR A 61 11.57 0.53 -14.63
C THR A 61 11.20 0.75 -13.17
N VAL A 62 12.20 0.70 -12.29
CA VAL A 62 12.02 1.04 -10.86
C VAL A 62 11.56 2.48 -10.69
N GLY A 63 12.06 3.41 -11.53
CA GLY A 63 11.70 4.82 -11.44
C GLY A 63 10.22 5.08 -11.69
N GLU A 64 9.59 4.35 -12.62
CA GLU A 64 8.16 4.42 -12.87
C GLU A 64 7.34 3.89 -11.69
N ALA A 65 7.74 2.76 -11.09
CA ALA A 65 7.08 2.21 -9.90
C ALA A 65 7.17 3.17 -8.70
N VAL A 66 8.35 3.72 -8.42
CA VAL A 66 8.54 4.72 -7.35
C VAL A 66 7.72 5.99 -7.60
N ALA A 67 7.60 6.43 -8.86
CA ALA A 67 6.81 7.60 -9.21
C ALA A 67 5.30 7.38 -9.05
N GLU A 68 4.79 6.17 -9.28
CA GLU A 68 3.40 5.81 -8.96
C GLU A 68 3.17 5.79 -7.44
N LEU A 69 4.10 5.19 -6.70
CA LEU A 69 4.01 5.07 -5.24
C LEU A 69 4.01 6.43 -4.51
N ALA A 70 4.71 7.43 -5.05
CA ALA A 70 4.82 8.76 -4.45
C ALA A 70 3.64 9.71 -4.71
N ARG A 71 2.55 9.25 -5.34
CA ARG A 71 1.35 10.04 -5.64
C ARG A 71 0.39 10.18 -4.47
#